data_AF-A4FYW7-F1
#
_entry.id   AF-A4FYW7-F1
#
_cell.length_a   1.000
_cell.length_b   1.000
_cell.length_c   1.000
_cell.angle_alpha   90.00
_cell.angle_beta   90.00
_cell.angle_gamma   90.00
#
_symmetry.space_group_name_H-M   'P 1'
#
loop_
_entity.id
_entity.type
_entity.pdbx_description
1 polymer ?
#
loop_
_entity_poly.entity_id
_entity_poly.type
_entity_poly.pdbx_seq_one_letter_code
_entity_poly.pdbx_strand_id
1 'polypeptide(L)'
;MDHIFEFGFSVFTDNANISLLRFLSKYEKAEKKGFENISARDVMELGFETMFMAQVFEKELSKLNVSGPEKLALKIVRKYKKREFVDPIDKNYIMFTIWRNDEGFLKYTLEDIKKQNYELENGFEKADSYLVPAIEVLPYLKQIFLKIAMDKNLF
;
A
#
# COMPACT_ATOMS: atom_id res chain seq x y z
N MET A 1 1.28 13.59 22.41
CA MET A 1 0.56 14.44 21.43
C MET A 1 0.26 13.56 20.24
N ASP A 2 -0.98 13.10 20.18
CA ASP A 2 -1.48 12.20 19.13
C ASP A 2 -1.74 13.00 17.86
N HIS A 3 -0.75 13.05 16.97
CA HIS A 3 -0.97 13.37 15.57
C HIS A 3 -0.79 12.09 14.76
N ILE A 4 -1.67 11.12 15.00
CA ILE A 4 -1.90 10.06 14.03
C ILE A 4 -2.49 10.79 12.83
N PHE A 5 -1.73 10.81 11.73
CA PHE A 5 -2.21 11.24 10.42
C PHE A 5 -3.65 10.77 10.23
N GLU A 6 -4.61 11.70 10.27
CA GLU A 6 -5.89 11.50 9.62
C GLU A 6 -5.61 11.50 8.10
N PHE A 7 -5.03 10.40 7.62
CA PHE A 7 -5.35 9.93 6.29
C PHE A 7 -6.86 9.97 6.20
N GLY A 8 -7.40 10.63 5.19
CA GLY A 8 -8.84 10.75 4.95
C GLY A 8 -9.48 9.39 4.69
N PHE A 9 -9.52 8.53 5.70
CA PHE A 9 -10.27 7.28 5.77
C PHE A 9 -11.77 7.57 5.97
N SER A 10 -12.18 8.84 6.09
CA SER A 10 -13.59 9.26 6.14
C SER A 10 -14.40 8.82 4.90
N VAL A 11 -13.74 8.30 3.87
CA VAL A 11 -14.35 7.72 2.66
C VAL A 11 -14.76 6.24 2.84
N PHE A 12 -14.38 5.60 3.95
CA PHE A 12 -14.79 4.23 4.30
C PHE A 12 -16.04 4.16 5.17
N THR A 13 -16.80 5.25 5.27
CA THR A 13 -18.14 5.28 5.89
C THR A 13 -19.24 4.78 4.96
N ASP A 14 -18.94 4.58 3.68
CA ASP A 14 -19.85 3.99 2.69
C ASP A 14 -19.86 2.45 2.75
N ASN A 15 -20.82 1.81 2.07
CA ASN A 15 -20.86 0.36 1.88
C ASN A 15 -19.50 -0.16 1.37
N ALA A 16 -18.99 -1.23 2.02
CA ALA A 16 -17.72 -1.88 1.67
C ALA A 16 -17.56 -2.18 0.16
N ASN A 17 -18.65 -2.50 -0.54
CA ASN A 17 -18.61 -2.75 -1.99
C ASN A 17 -18.28 -1.47 -2.79
N ILE A 18 -18.81 -0.30 -2.40
CA ILE A 18 -18.49 0.98 -3.04
C ILE A 18 -17.02 1.33 -2.77
N SER A 19 -16.56 1.12 -1.55
CA SER A 19 -15.17 1.34 -1.19
C SER A 19 -14.22 0.43 -1.99
N LEU A 20 -14.60 -0.83 -2.23
CA LEU A 20 -13.85 -1.76 -3.09
C LEU A 20 -13.75 -1.25 -4.53
N LEU A 21 -14.84 -0.76 -5.11
CA LEU A 21 -14.82 -0.20 -6.46
C LEU A 21 -13.96 1.06 -6.57
N ARG A 22 -14.02 1.97 -5.58
CA ARG A 22 -13.16 3.16 -5.52
C ARG A 22 -11.68 2.77 -5.40
N PHE A 23 -11.38 1.81 -4.53
CA PHE A 23 -10.04 1.23 -4.37
C PHE A 23 -9.52 0.64 -5.69
N LEU A 24 -10.31 -0.18 -6.38
CA LEU A 24 -9.94 -0.77 -7.66
C LEU A 24 -9.72 0.30 -8.75
N SER A 25 -10.52 1.37 -8.76
CA SER A 25 -10.34 2.50 -9.67
C SER A 25 -9.00 3.23 -9.44
N LYS A 26 -8.55 3.38 -8.19
CA LYS A 26 -7.21 3.94 -7.89
C LYS A 26 -6.10 3.05 -8.42
N TYR A 27 -6.21 1.75 -8.22
CA TYR A 27 -5.28 0.76 -8.77
C TYR A 27 -5.24 0.81 -10.31
N GLU A 28 -6.39 0.94 -10.97
CA GLU A 28 -6.45 1.08 -12.43
C GLU A 28 -5.78 2.37 -12.93
N LYS A 29 -5.96 3.48 -12.23
CA LYS A 29 -5.27 4.75 -12.54
C LYS A 29 -3.76 4.63 -12.37
N ALA A 30 -3.30 3.95 -11.33
CA ALA A 30 -1.87 3.70 -11.09
C ALA A 30 -1.28 2.79 -12.17
N GLU A 31 -1.95 1.70 -12.50
CA GLU A 31 -1.52 0.77 -13.56
C GLU A 31 -1.44 1.46 -14.94
N LYS A 32 -2.41 2.31 -15.29
CA LYS A 32 -2.40 3.09 -16.54
C LYS A 32 -1.20 4.05 -16.65
N LYS A 33 -0.66 4.53 -15.53
CA LYS A 33 0.55 5.34 -15.50
C LYS A 33 1.84 4.49 -15.54
N GLY A 34 1.75 3.21 -15.25
CA GLY A 34 2.88 2.38 -14.83
C GLY A 34 3.14 2.56 -13.33
N PHE A 35 3.18 1.45 -12.57
CA PHE A 35 3.39 1.50 -11.12
C PHE A 35 4.78 2.03 -10.73
N GLU A 36 5.75 1.96 -11.63
CA GLU A 36 7.07 2.54 -11.50
C GLU A 36 7.08 4.08 -11.64
N ASN A 37 6.01 4.66 -12.21
CA ASN A 37 5.90 6.10 -12.50
C ASN A 37 4.97 6.86 -11.53
N ILE A 38 4.38 6.18 -10.55
CA ILE A 38 3.53 6.86 -9.53
C ILE A 38 4.40 7.46 -8.42
N SER A 39 3.89 8.48 -7.75
CA SER A 39 4.67 9.16 -6.70
C SER A 39 4.85 8.29 -5.46
N ALA A 40 5.87 8.58 -4.65
CA ALA A 40 6.08 7.91 -3.36
C ALA A 40 4.85 7.95 -2.46
N ARG A 41 4.14 9.09 -2.48
CA ARG A 41 2.89 9.27 -1.75
C ARG A 41 1.79 8.34 -2.27
N ASP A 42 1.64 8.21 -3.60
CA ASP A 42 0.63 7.32 -4.19
C ASP A 42 0.90 5.84 -3.82
N VAL A 43 2.17 5.41 -3.81
CA VAL A 43 2.54 4.04 -3.38
C VAL A 43 2.13 3.81 -1.93
N MET A 44 2.41 4.77 -1.07
CA MET A 44 2.05 4.70 0.34
C MET A 44 0.53 4.68 0.55
N GLU A 45 -0.22 5.57 -0.12
CA GLU A 45 -1.69 5.59 -0.06
C GLU A 45 -2.28 4.25 -0.52
N LEU A 46 -1.82 3.70 -1.66
CA LEU A 46 -2.23 2.37 -2.12
C LEU A 46 -1.87 1.29 -1.10
N GLY A 47 -0.68 1.33 -0.52
CA GLY A 47 -0.24 0.37 0.50
C GLY A 47 -1.15 0.34 1.73
N PHE A 48 -1.49 1.51 2.29
CA PHE A 48 -2.38 1.60 3.45
C PHE A 48 -3.83 1.25 3.11
N GLU A 49 -4.35 1.70 1.97
CA GLU A 49 -5.69 1.32 1.53
C GLU A 49 -5.80 -0.20 1.29
N THR A 50 -4.73 -0.82 0.81
CA THR A 50 -4.67 -2.28 0.65
C THR A 50 -4.72 -3.00 1.99
N MET A 51 -4.01 -2.51 3.01
CA MET A 51 -4.13 -3.06 4.37
C MET A 51 -5.57 -3.01 4.86
N PHE A 52 -6.20 -1.84 4.71
CA PHE A 52 -7.58 -1.62 5.14
C PHE A 52 -8.54 -2.56 4.39
N MET A 53 -8.48 -2.61 3.06
CA MET A 53 -9.29 -3.52 2.24
C MET A 53 -9.08 -4.99 2.62
N ALA A 54 -7.85 -5.38 2.97
CA ALA A 54 -7.56 -6.74 3.39
C ALA A 54 -8.10 -7.10 4.78
N GLN A 55 -8.36 -6.10 5.62
CA GLN A 55 -9.09 -6.28 6.88
C GLN A 55 -10.59 -6.39 6.61
N VAL A 56 -11.15 -5.48 5.80
CA VAL A 56 -12.59 -5.47 5.45
C VAL A 56 -13.03 -6.78 4.80
N PHE A 57 -12.26 -7.28 3.83
CA PHE A 57 -12.58 -8.48 3.06
C PHE A 57 -11.82 -9.73 3.54
N GLU A 58 -11.45 -9.80 4.83
CA GLU A 58 -10.68 -10.93 5.36
C GLU A 58 -11.36 -12.29 5.12
N LYS A 59 -12.68 -12.36 5.26
CA LYS A 59 -13.44 -13.59 5.09
C LYS A 59 -13.40 -14.07 3.64
N GLU A 60 -13.57 -13.17 2.69
CA GLU A 60 -13.50 -13.42 1.25
C GLU A 60 -12.08 -13.84 0.87
N LEU A 61 -11.08 -13.08 1.31
CA LEU A 61 -9.67 -13.39 1.10
C LEU A 61 -9.32 -14.78 1.63
N SER A 62 -9.90 -15.21 2.77
CA SER A 62 -9.62 -16.53 3.36
C SER A 62 -10.08 -17.71 2.49
N LYS A 63 -11.10 -17.50 1.65
CA LYS A 63 -11.70 -18.51 0.78
C LYS A 63 -11.16 -18.49 -0.64
N LEU A 64 -10.46 -17.41 -1.01
CA LEU A 64 -9.99 -17.20 -2.38
C LEU A 64 -8.93 -18.24 -2.76
N ASN A 65 -9.14 -18.93 -3.88
CA ASN A 65 -8.16 -19.84 -4.44
C ASN A 65 -7.18 -19.06 -5.32
N VAL A 66 -5.91 -19.00 -4.90
CA VAL A 66 -4.85 -18.24 -5.58
C VAL A 66 -3.61 -19.11 -5.79
N SER A 67 -2.90 -18.86 -6.88
CA SER A 67 -1.68 -19.60 -7.25
C SER A 67 -0.57 -18.64 -7.68
N GLY A 68 0.66 -19.16 -7.72
CA GLY A 68 1.81 -18.40 -8.21
C GLY A 68 2.02 -17.06 -7.49
N PRO A 69 2.27 -15.96 -8.23
CA PRO A 69 2.51 -14.63 -7.66
C PRO A 69 1.37 -14.08 -6.79
N GLU A 70 0.11 -14.39 -7.10
CA GLU A 70 -1.03 -13.97 -6.29
C GLU A 70 -0.99 -14.57 -4.88
N LYS A 71 -0.53 -15.83 -4.77
CA LYS A 71 -0.38 -16.49 -3.46
C LYS A 71 0.65 -15.78 -2.58
N LEU A 72 1.75 -15.30 -3.19
CA LEU A 72 2.76 -14.53 -2.48
C LEU A 72 2.20 -13.16 -2.07
N ALA A 73 1.55 -12.44 -2.99
CA ALA A 73 0.93 -11.15 -2.69
C ALA A 73 -0.13 -11.25 -1.58
N LEU A 74 -0.96 -12.30 -1.62
CA LEU A 74 -1.95 -12.57 -0.57
C LEU A 74 -1.28 -12.84 0.79
N LYS A 75 -0.16 -13.57 0.81
CA LYS A 75 0.62 -13.81 2.03
C LYS A 75 1.19 -12.50 2.58
N ILE A 76 1.77 -11.66 1.72
CA ILE A 76 2.32 -10.35 2.06
C ILE A 76 1.23 -9.47 2.69
N VAL A 77 0.09 -9.28 2.02
CA VAL A 77 -0.97 -8.40 2.54
C VAL A 77 -1.61 -8.91 3.82
N ARG A 78 -1.80 -10.24 3.97
CA ARG A 78 -2.38 -10.83 5.19
C ARG A 78 -1.51 -10.63 6.43
N LYS A 79 -0.19 -10.64 6.26
CA LYS A 79 0.78 -10.34 7.31
C LYS A 79 0.89 -8.84 7.53
N TYR A 80 1.06 -8.09 6.44
CA TYR A 80 1.27 -6.65 6.46
C TYR A 80 0.09 -5.90 7.10
N LYS A 81 -1.17 -6.31 6.86
CA LYS A 81 -2.34 -5.69 7.50
C LYS A 81 -2.34 -5.76 9.04
N LYS A 82 -1.53 -6.64 9.64
CA LYS A 82 -1.32 -6.78 11.09
C LYS A 82 0.03 -6.20 11.53
N ARG A 83 0.74 -5.49 10.65
CA ARG A 83 2.12 -5.02 10.82
C ARG A 83 3.12 -6.16 11.06
N GLU A 84 2.79 -7.36 10.57
CA GLU A 84 3.71 -8.50 10.51
C GLU A 84 4.36 -8.55 9.12
N PHE A 85 5.61 -8.98 9.03
CA PHE A 85 6.36 -8.99 7.78
C PHE A 85 6.63 -10.41 7.27
N VAL A 86 6.76 -10.55 5.96
CA VAL A 86 7.10 -11.81 5.28
C VAL A 86 8.56 -11.76 4.83
N ASP A 87 9.37 -12.65 5.37
CA ASP A 87 10.76 -12.82 4.92
C ASP A 87 10.83 -13.38 3.48
N PRO A 88 11.81 -12.91 2.68
CA PRO A 88 12.83 -11.92 3.05
C PRO A 88 12.31 -10.48 2.83
N ILE A 89 12.48 -9.62 3.84
CA ILE A 89 11.87 -8.27 3.89
C ILE A 89 12.31 -7.39 2.71
N ASP A 90 13.60 -7.45 2.37
CA ASP A 90 14.26 -6.70 1.29
C ASP A 90 13.68 -6.94 -0.11
N LYS A 91 12.94 -8.02 -0.32
CA LYS A 91 12.32 -8.34 -1.62
C LYS A 91 10.84 -8.01 -1.68
N ASN A 92 10.17 -8.05 -0.54
CA ASN A 92 8.71 -8.00 -0.48
C ASN A 92 8.18 -6.61 -0.11
N TYR A 93 9.05 -5.76 0.42
CA TYR A 93 8.71 -4.43 0.93
C TYR A 93 9.70 -3.39 0.43
N ILE A 94 9.25 -2.14 0.41
CA ILE A 94 10.05 -0.95 0.14
C ILE A 94 9.88 0.03 1.29
N MET A 95 10.90 0.83 1.57
CA MET A 95 10.82 1.84 2.63
C MET A 95 10.23 3.12 2.06
N PHE A 96 9.06 3.51 2.55
CA PHE A 96 8.53 4.85 2.35
C PHE A 96 9.08 5.78 3.43
N THR A 97 9.61 6.92 3.03
CA THR A 97 10.23 7.89 3.95
C THR A 97 9.62 9.27 3.80
N ILE A 98 9.38 9.90 4.95
CA ILE A 98 8.90 11.27 5.06
C ILE A 98 10.08 12.11 5.52
N TRP A 99 10.37 13.15 4.74
CA TRP A 99 11.40 14.12 5.01
C TRP A 99 10.75 15.47 5.28
N ARG A 100 11.30 16.24 6.21
CA ARG A 100 10.82 17.56 6.59
C ARG A 100 11.98 18.54 6.58
N ASN A 101 11.76 19.77 6.13
CA ASN A 101 12.71 20.86 6.32
C ASN A 101 12.25 21.85 7.41
N ASP A 102 13.12 22.79 7.78
CA ASP A 102 12.85 23.79 8.82
C ASP A 102 11.66 24.71 8.48
N GLU A 103 11.35 24.89 7.20
CA GLU A 103 10.19 25.66 6.72
C GLU A 103 8.87 24.87 6.80
N GLY A 104 8.93 23.57 7.14
CA GLY A 104 7.76 22.69 7.29
C GLY A 104 7.31 22.00 6.01
N PHE A 105 8.05 22.11 4.90
CA PHE A 105 7.77 21.37 3.69
C PHE A 105 8.05 19.87 3.86
N LEU A 106 7.19 19.04 3.28
CA LEU A 106 7.32 17.60 3.29
C LEU A 106 7.78 17.09 1.92
N LYS A 107 8.75 16.19 1.94
CA LYS A 107 9.20 15.42 0.79
C LYS A 107 9.00 13.94 1.08
N TYR A 108 8.53 13.21 0.07
CA TYR A 108 8.27 11.78 0.18
C TYR A 108 9.16 11.01 -0.80
N THR A 109 9.78 9.94 -0.32
CA THR A 109 10.65 9.10 -1.14
C THR A 109 10.39 7.61 -0.91
N LEU A 110 10.81 6.81 -1.87
CA LEU A 110 10.84 5.35 -1.76
C LEU A 110 12.30 4.91 -1.82
N GLU A 111 12.74 4.19 -0.81
CA GLU A 111 14.11 3.74 -0.63
C GLU A 111 14.15 2.21 -0.61
N ASP A 112 15.16 1.64 -1.25
CA ASP A 112 15.51 0.23 -1.06
C ASP A 112 15.95 0.05 0.40
N ILE A 113 15.37 -0.96 1.06
CA ILE A 113 15.64 -1.28 2.46
C ILE A 113 17.13 -1.51 2.72
N LYS A 114 17.88 -1.98 1.71
CA LYS A 114 19.33 -2.20 1.80
C LYS A 114 20.18 -0.94 1.58
N LYS A 115 19.64 0.07 0.90
CA LYS A 115 20.37 1.28 0.48
C LYS A 115 19.87 2.50 1.25
N GLN A 116 19.70 2.34 2.56
CA GLN A 116 19.30 3.45 3.42
C GLN A 116 20.44 4.46 3.47
N ASN A 117 20.22 5.63 2.88
CA ASN A 117 21.09 6.77 3.06
C ASN A 117 20.56 7.56 4.27
N TYR A 118 21.36 7.63 5.32
CA TYR A 118 21.03 8.41 6.52
C TYR A 118 21.47 9.87 6.42
N GLU A 119 21.96 10.30 5.25
CA GLU A 119 22.49 11.64 5.07
C GLU A 119 21.38 12.67 4.86
N LEU A 120 21.55 13.83 5.49
CA LEU A 120 20.77 15.04 5.28
C LEU A 120 20.73 15.36 3.78
N GLU A 121 19.55 15.28 3.18
CA GLU A 121 19.38 15.66 1.78
C GLU A 121 18.98 17.14 1.72
N ASN A 122 19.90 18.03 1.33
CA ASN A 122 19.58 19.42 0.99
C ASN A 122 18.71 20.19 2.01
N GLY A 123 19.04 20.08 3.31
CA GLY A 123 18.28 20.76 4.38
C GLY A 123 16.97 20.08 4.77
N PHE A 124 16.72 18.87 4.29
CA PHE A 124 15.65 18.01 4.79
C PHE A 124 16.21 16.96 5.77
N GLU A 125 15.54 16.82 6.90
CA GLU A 125 15.75 15.76 7.87
C GLU A 125 14.67 14.67 7.74
N LYS A 126 15.04 13.42 8.01
CA LYS A 126 14.12 12.29 7.97
C LYS A 126 13.21 12.35 9.19
N ALA A 127 11.93 12.64 8.98
CA ALA A 127 10.93 12.75 10.02
C ALA A 127 10.35 11.39 10.41
N ASP A 128 10.09 10.52 9.42
CA ASP A 128 9.48 9.21 9.67
C ASP A 128 9.76 8.22 8.52
N SER A 129 9.53 6.93 8.77
CA SER A 129 9.63 5.89 7.76
C SER A 129 8.75 4.67 8.03
N TYR A 130 8.19 4.11 6.97
CA TYR A 130 7.27 2.99 7.01
C TYR A 130 7.61 1.97 5.92
N LEU A 131 7.51 0.68 6.23
CA LEU A 131 7.55 -0.35 5.21
C LEU A 131 6.19 -0.44 4.51
N VAL A 132 6.21 -0.46 3.18
CA VAL A 132 5.02 -0.71 2.35
C VAL A 132 5.31 -1.86 1.38
N PRO A 133 4.30 -2.58 0.85
CA PRO A 133 4.54 -3.63 -0.13
C PRO A 133 5.31 -3.08 -1.33
N ALA A 134 6.28 -3.85 -1.82
CA ALA A 134 7.06 -3.46 -2.97
C ALA A 134 6.16 -3.25 -4.20
N ILE A 135 6.58 -2.36 -5.10
CA ILE A 135 5.78 -1.91 -6.26
C ILE A 135 5.36 -3.12 -7.12
N GLU A 136 6.25 -4.10 -7.23
CA GLU A 136 6.06 -5.36 -7.97
C GLU A 136 4.92 -6.23 -7.41
N VAL A 137 4.53 -6.02 -6.15
CA VAL A 137 3.44 -6.74 -5.49
C VAL A 137 2.07 -6.14 -5.86
N LEU A 138 2.03 -4.84 -6.18
CA LEU A 138 0.79 -4.09 -6.40
C LEU A 138 -0.11 -4.68 -7.50
N PRO A 139 0.38 -5.07 -8.70
CA PRO A 139 -0.47 -5.65 -9.73
C PRO A 139 -1.21 -6.91 -9.26
N TYR A 140 -0.55 -7.76 -8.47
CA TYR A 140 -1.15 -8.99 -7.97
C TYR A 140 -2.18 -8.73 -6.87
N LEU A 141 -1.98 -7.69 -6.06
CA LEU A 141 -2.99 -7.25 -5.09
C LEU A 141 -4.26 -6.76 -5.79
N LYS A 142 -4.11 -5.98 -6.88
CA LYS A 142 -5.26 -5.58 -7.72
C LYS A 142 -6.05 -6.80 -8.20
N GLN A 143 -5.37 -7.80 -8.75
CA GLN A 143 -6.01 -9.02 -9.26
C GLN A 143 -6.81 -9.76 -8.18
N ILE A 144 -6.24 -9.89 -6.97
CA ILE A 144 -6.91 -10.51 -5.83
C ILE A 144 -8.21 -9.78 -5.49
N PHE A 145 -8.17 -8.45 -5.37
CA PHE A 145 -9.36 -7.66 -5.02
C PHE A 145 -10.37 -7.58 -6.16
N LEU A 146 -9.92 -7.67 -7.42
CA LEU A 146 -10.81 -7.76 -8.57
C LEU A 146 -11.62 -9.06 -8.54
N LYS A 147 -11.00 -10.19 -8.18
CA LYS A 147 -11.71 -11.46 -8.01
C LYS A 147 -12.80 -11.35 -6.95
N ILE A 148 -12.53 -10.67 -5.83
CA ILE A 148 -13.55 -10.41 -4.80
C ILE A 148 -14.72 -9.59 -5.36
N ALA A 149 -14.43 -8.58 -6.17
CA ALA A 149 -15.49 -7.76 -6.78
C ALA A 149 -16.33 -8.57 -7.79
N MET A 150 -15.71 -9.47 -8.55
CA MET A 150 -16.41 -10.39 -9.46
C MET A 150 -17.28 -11.40 -8.70
N ASP A 151 -16.77 -12.02 -7.64
CA ASP A 151 -17.52 -12.95 -6.78
C ASP A 151 -18.75 -12.30 -6.13
N LYS A 152 -18.72 -10.97 -5.97
CA LYS A 152 -19.82 -10.16 -5.42
C LYS A 152 -20.75 -9.56 -6.48
N ASN A 153 -20.55 -9.83 -7.76
CA ASN A 153 -21.32 -9.26 -8.88
C ASN A 153 -21.39 -7.73 -8.85
N LEU A 154 -20.25 -7.05 -8.68
CA LEU A 154 -20.18 -5.60 -8.61
C LEU A 154 -19.99 -4.90 -9.97
N PHE A 155 -20.04 -5.66 -11.07
CA PHE A 155 -19.89 -5.19 -12.45
C PHE A 155 -21.09 -5.60 -13.30
#